data_AF-A0A7J4X4V7-F1
#
_entry.id   AF-A0A7J4X4V7-F1
#
_cell.length_a   1.000
_cell.length_b   1.000
_cell.length_c   1.000
_cell.angle_alpha   90.00
_cell.angle_beta   90.00
_cell.angle_gamma   90.00
#
_symmetry.space_group_name_H-M   'P 1'
#
loop_
_entity.id
_entity.type
_entity.pdbx_description
1 polymer ?
#
loop_
_entity_poly.entity_id
_entity_poly.type
_entity_poly.pdbx_seq_one_letter_code
_entity_poly.pdbx_strand_id
1 'polypeptide(L)' 'MTFTIGFGWWIVPAVITLLAFGYAAFMSREEGNDQYGVAAIISLGFYLMAAVVSLLAWLIWSLAA' A
#
# COMPACT_ATOMS: atom_id res chain seq x y z
N MET A 1 -29.18 6.35 7.54
CA MET A 1 -28.72 4.98 7.29
C MET A 1 -27.48 4.77 8.12
N THR A 2 -27.53 3.92 9.13
CA THR A 2 -26.41 3.67 10.05
C THR A 2 -25.62 2.49 9.50
N PHE A 3 -24.45 2.73 8.89
CA PHE A 3 -23.55 1.66 8.48
C PHE A 3 -22.76 1.22 9.71
N THR A 4 -22.97 -0.01 10.17
CA THR A 4 -22.19 -0.59 11.27
C THR A 4 -21.01 -1.36 10.69
N ILE A 5 -19.81 -0.81 10.81
CA ILE A 5 -18.57 -1.47 10.43
C ILE A 5 -18.22 -2.44 11.58
N GLY A 6 -18.43 -3.74 11.36
CA GLY A 6 -18.11 -4.77 12.34
C GLY A 6 -16.60 -5.04 12.47
N PHE A 7 -16.19 -5.71 13.55
CA PHE A 7 -14.78 -6.03 13.85
C PHE A 7 -14.03 -6.77 12.73
N GLY A 8 -14.70 -7.41 11.76
CA GLY A 8 -14.07 -8.09 10.62
C GLY A 8 -13.69 -7.19 9.43
N TRP A 9 -14.11 -5.92 9.42
CA TRP A 9 -13.94 -5.05 8.26
C TRP A 9 -12.53 -4.45 8.11
N TRP A 10 -11.63 -4.69 9.07
CA TRP A 10 -10.20 -4.36 8.92
C TRP A 10 -9.56 -5.11 7.74
N ILE A 11 -10.20 -6.17 7.23
CA ILE A 11 -9.72 -6.89 6.04
C ILE A 11 -9.66 -5.98 4.82
N VAL A 12 -10.51 -4.95 4.73
CA VAL A 12 -10.53 -4.02 3.58
C VAL A 12 -9.22 -3.21 3.50
N PRO A 13 -8.80 -2.43 4.52
CA PRO A 13 -7.51 -1.75 4.46
C PRO A 13 -6.34 -2.73 4.37
N ALA A 14 -6.42 -3.93 4.96
CA ALA A 14 -5.37 -4.95 4.84
C ALA A 14 -5.18 -5.45 3.39
N VAL A 15 -6.27 -5.72 2.67
CA VAL A 15 -6.22 -6.10 1.24
C VAL A 15 -5.65 -4.95 0.40
N ILE A 16 -6.03 -3.70 0.68
CA ILE A 16 -5.46 -2.53 0.00
C ILE A 16 -3.95 -2.45 0.23
N THR A 17 -3.48 -2.64 1.47
CA THR A 17 -2.05 -2.70 1.78
C THR A 17 -1.35 -3.79 0.96
N LEU A 18 -1.88 -5.01 0.93
CA LEU A 18 -1.28 -6.12 0.18
C LEU A 18 -1.19 -5.84 -1.32
N LEU A 19 -2.24 -5.28 -1.91
CA LEU A 19 -2.25 -4.95 -3.34
C LEU A 19 -1.28 -3.80 -3.65
N ALA A 20 -1.25 -2.75 -2.83
CA ALA A 20 -0.37 -1.61 -3.04
C ALA A 20 1.12 -2.01 -2.98
N PHE A 21 1.51 -2.77 -1.95
CA PHE A 21 2.89 -3.24 -1.81
C PHE A 21 3.24 -4.35 -2.81
N GLY A 22 2.28 -5.22 -3.14
CA GLY A 22 2.45 -6.22 -4.20
C GLY A 22 2.73 -5.58 -5.56
N TYR A 23 2.00 -4.51 -5.88
CA TYR A 23 2.23 -3.74 -7.10
C TYR A 23 3.58 -3.01 -7.09
N ALA A 24 3.96 -2.37 -5.98
CA ALA A 24 5.27 -1.74 -5.85
C ALA A 24 6.42 -2.75 -6.00
N ALA A 25 6.26 -3.95 -5.43
CA ALA A 25 7.22 -5.03 -5.57
C ALA A 25 7.28 -5.59 -7.00
N PHE A 26 6.15 -5.70 -7.69
CA PHE A 26 6.12 -6.08 -9.10
C PHE A 26 6.88 -5.08 -9.96
N MET A 27 6.60 -3.78 -9.80
CA MET A 27 7.28 -2.70 -10.55
C MET A 27 8.79 -2.66 -10.25
N SER A 28 9.18 -2.74 -8.96
CA SER A 28 10.58 -2.73 -8.56
C SER A 28 11.38 -3.92 -9.14
N ARG A 29 10.72 -5.06 -9.37
CA ARG A 29 11.36 -6.22 -10.01
C ARG A 29 11.64 -6.00 -11.50
N GLU A 30 10.80 -5.22 -12.19
CA GLU A 30 10.98 -4.93 -13.61
C GLU A 30 12.12 -3.92 -13.87
N GLU A 31 12.46 -3.08 -12.88
CA GLU A 31 13.56 -2.11 -13.00
C GLU A 31 14.97 -2.71 -12.97
N GLY A 32 15.10 -4.01 -12.65
CA GLY A 32 16.38 -4.72 -12.64
C GLY A 32 17.16 -4.59 -11.33
N ASN A 33 18.21 -5.40 -11.17
CA ASN A 33 18.97 -5.54 -9.92
C ASN A 33 20.04 -4.44 -9.73
N ASP A 34 19.70 -3.19 -10.04
CA ASP A 34 20.57 -2.04 -9.80
C ASP A 34 20.31 -1.47 -8.39
N GLN A 35 21.02 -2.05 -7.42
CA GLN A 35 20.82 -1.81 -5.99
C GLN A 35 21.20 -0.41 -5.52
N TYR A 36 21.99 0.33 -6.31
CA TYR A 36 22.57 1.62 -5.90
C TYR A 36 22.48 2.72 -6.95
N GLY A 37 21.95 2.45 -8.14
CA GLY A 37 21.73 3.45 -9.16
C GLY A 37 20.30 3.99 -9.19
N VAL A 38 19.93 4.56 -10.34
CA VAL A 38 18.67 5.32 -10.51
C VAL A 38 17.44 4.44 -10.27
N ALA A 39 17.51 3.16 -10.65
CA ALA A 39 16.43 2.20 -10.43
C ALA A 39 16.10 2.02 -8.93
N ALA A 40 17.11 1.97 -8.05
CA ALA A 40 16.86 1.87 -6.61
C ALA A 40 16.05 3.06 -6.07
N ILE A 41 16.27 4.27 -6.61
CA ILE A 41 15.53 5.48 -6.22
C ILE A 41 14.10 5.42 -6.73
N ILE A 42 13.87 4.96 -7.96
CA ILE A 42 12.52 4.86 -8.52
C ILE A 42 11.72 3.77 -7.78
N SER A 43 12.33 2.62 -7.53
CA SER A 43 11.79 1.55 -6.67
C SER A 43 11.40 2.06 -5.28
N LEU A 44 12.25 2.87 -4.63
CA LEU A 44 11.91 3.52 -3.37
C LEU A 44 10.68 4.42 -3.51
N GLY A 45 10.58 5.18 -4.61
CA GLY A 45 9.40 5.98 -4.95
C GLY A 45 8.11 5.16 -4.98
N PHE A 46 8.12 4.00 -5.64
CA PHE A 46 6.96 3.09 -5.68
C PHE A 46 6.55 2.59 -4.30
N TYR A 47 7.52 2.20 -3.45
CA TYR A 47 7.22 1.77 -2.09
C TYR A 47 6.69 2.90 -1.20
N LEU A 48 7.19 4.13 -1.36
CA LEU A 48 6.66 5.29 -0.65
C LEU A 48 5.23 5.59 -1.07
N MET A 49 4.91 5.51 -2.36
CA MET A 49 3.54 5.64 -2.84
C MET A 49 2.63 4.55 -2.28
N ALA A 50 3.07 3.30 -2.26
CA ALA A 50 2.33 2.19 -1.66
C ALA A 50 2.09 2.41 -0.15
N ALA A 51 3.08 2.92 0.57
CA ALA A 51 2.96 3.28 1.98
C ALA A 51 1.91 4.37 2.20
N VAL A 52 1.90 5.42 1.37
CA VAL A 52 0.87 6.48 1.44
C VAL A 52 -0.53 5.91 1.21
N VAL A 53 -0.71 5.08 0.18
CA VAL A 53 -2.01 4.45 -0.11
C VAL A 53 -2.47 3.57 1.05
N SER A 54 -1.57 2.77 1.63
CA SER A 54 -1.84 1.96 2.81
C SER A 54 -2.26 2.82 4.00
N LEU A 55 -1.50 3.87 4.31
CA LEU A 55 -1.80 4.78 5.42
C LEU A 55 -3.17 5.45 5.26
N LEU A 56 -3.52 5.89 4.04
CA LEU A 56 -4.82 6.48 3.76
C LEU A 56 -5.96 5.48 3.99
N ALA A 57 -5.80 4.23 3.53
CA ALA A 57 -6.81 3.19 3.75
C ALA A 57 -7.04 2.90 5.24
N TRP A 58 -5.96 2.78 6.01
CA TRP A 58 -6.05 2.56 7.46
C TRP A 58 -6.58 3.77 8.22
N LEU A 59 -6.25 5.00 7.78
CA LEU A 59 -6.79 6.22 8.35
C LEU A 59 -8.31 6.31 8.14
N ILE A 60 -8.77 6.10 6.90
CA ILE A 60 -10.20 6.10 6.58
C ILE A 60 -10.94 5.05 7.39
N TRP A 61 -10.39 3.83 7.48
CA TRP A 61 -10.98 2.77 8.29
C TRP A 61 -11.06 3.16 9.76
N SER A 62 -9.98 3.69 10.33
CA SER A 62 -9.94 4.09 11.75
C SER A 62 -10.88 5.24 12.09
N LEU A 63 -11.18 6.12 11.14
CA LEU A 63 -12.16 7.20 11.30
C LEU A 63 -13.62 6.72 11.18
N ALA A 64 -13.83 5.59 10.51
CA ALA A 64 -15.17 5.04 10.24
C ALA A 64 -15.57 3.90 11.19
N ALA A 65 -14.59 3.22 11.79
CA ALA A 65 -14.77 2.10 12.70
C ALA A 65 -15.20 2.52 14.12
#